data_AF-A0A937BN02-F1
#
_entry.id   AF-A0A937BN02-F1
#
_cell.length_a   1.000
_cell.length_b   1.000
_cell.length_c   1.000
_cell.angle_alpha   90.00
_cell.angle_beta   90.00
_cell.angle_gamma   90.00
#
_symmetry.space_group_name_H-M   'P 1'
#
loop_
_entity.id
_entity.type
_entity.pdbx_description
1 polymer ?
#
loop_
_entity_poly.entity_id
_entity_poly.type
_entity_poly.pdbx_seq_one_letter_code
_entity_poly.pdbx_strand_id
1 'polypeptide(L)' 'MSTDFEEKRKKAYAGRRSIMDMGMGLLIGGLGVFIAFSDKFGMKIDLEPQFKYAFAGLCVLYGGFRVYRGFQKNYFKE' A
#
# COMPACT_ATOMS: atom_id res chain seq x y z
N MET A 1 2.99 -36.74 10.99
CA MET A 1 3.12 -36.37 9.56
C MET A 1 1.99 -35.46 9.06
N SER A 2 0.93 -35.22 9.85
CA SER A 2 -0.19 -34.31 9.54
C SER A 2 0.08 -32.83 9.87
N THR A 3 0.96 -32.54 10.83
CA THR A 3 1.25 -31.18 11.31
C THR A 3 1.99 -30.31 10.28
N ASP A 4 2.96 -30.87 9.55
CA ASP A 4 3.75 -30.18 8.52
C ASP A 4 2.92 -29.65 7.35
N PHE A 5 1.89 -30.39 6.93
CA PHE A 5 1.03 -29.98 5.82
C PHE A 5 0.08 -28.85 6.20
N GLU A 6 -0.43 -28.84 7.44
CA GLU A 6 -1.24 -27.73 7.95
C GLU A 6 -0.42 -26.47 8.19
N GLU A 7 0.82 -26.58 8.69
CA GLU A 7 1.72 -25.45 8.86
C GLU A 7 2.12 -24.81 7.52
N LYS A 8 2.42 -25.61 6.49
CA LYS A 8 2.70 -25.10 5.14
C LYS A 8 1.51 -24.36 4.54
N ARG A 9 0.28 -24.86 4.73
CA ARG A 9 -0.94 -24.17 4.28
C ARG A 9 -1.18 -22.87 5.03
N LYS A 10 -1.02 -22.85 6.36
CA LYS A 10 -1.17 -21.63 7.18
C LYS A 10 -0.12 -20.58 6.81
N LYS A 11 1.13 -20.98 6.57
CA LYS A 11 2.22 -20.09 6.15
C LYS A 11 1.96 -19.46 4.77
N ALA A 12 1.47 -20.26 3.82
CA ALA A 12 1.06 -19.77 2.50
C ALA A 12 -0.16 -18.81 2.55
N TYR A 13 -1.12 -19.08 3.45
CA TYR A 13 -2.28 -18.20 3.66
C TYR A 13 -1.89 -16.88 4.35
N ALA A 14 -1.00 -16.94 5.33
CA ALA A 14 -0.47 -15.77 6.03
C ALA A 14 0.38 -14.88 5.11
N GLY A 15 1.20 -15.49 4.25
CA GLY A 15 1.98 -14.77 3.23
C GLY A 15 1.10 -14.01 2.24
N ARG A 16 0.05 -14.65 1.69
CA ARG A 16 -0.88 -13.96 0.78
C ARG A 16 -1.63 -12.81 1.43
N ARG A 17 -2.05 -12.99 2.69
CA ARG A 17 -2.77 -11.94 3.43
C ARG A 17 -1.87 -10.72 3.69
N SER A 18 -0.60 -10.96 4.03
CA SER A 18 0.40 -9.91 4.20
C SER A 18 0.68 -9.15 2.89
N ILE A 19 0.74 -9.83 1.75
CA ILE A 19 0.91 -9.22 0.42
C ILE A 19 -0.31 -8.36 0.05
N MET A 20 -1.54 -8.81 0.35
CA MET A 20 -2.75 -7.99 0.12
C MET A 20 -2.76 -6.71 0.96
N ASP A 21 -2.40 -6.79 2.24
CA ASP A 21 -2.34 -5.62 3.13
C ASP A 21 -1.25 -4.63 2.70
N MET A 22 -0.11 -5.15 2.25
CA MET A 22 1.00 -4.33 1.77
C MET A 22 0.72 -3.73 0.39
N GLY A 23 0.09 -4.51 -0.50
CA GLY A 23 -0.38 -4.06 -1.81
C GLY A 23 -1.43 -2.95 -1.70
N MET A 24 -2.38 -3.07 -0.76
CA MET A 24 -3.34 -2.00 -0.48
C MET A 24 -2.66 -0.69 -0.03
N GLY A 25 -1.62 -0.76 0.79
CA GLY A 25 -0.82 0.42 1.16
C GLY A 25 -0.12 1.06 -0.04
N LEU A 26 0.44 0.23 -0.91
CA LEU A 26 1.18 0.68 -2.10
C LEU A 26 0.25 1.26 -3.16
N LEU A 27 -0.95 0.69 -3.31
CA LEU A 27 -2.00 1.23 -4.18
C LEU A 27 -2.50 2.58 -3.68
N ILE A 28 -2.78 2.73 -2.38
CA ILE A 28 -3.24 3.99 -1.78
C ILE A 28 -2.14 5.06 -1.88
N GLY A 29 -0.91 4.70 -1.54
CA GLY A 29 0.24 5.62 -1.64
C GLY A 29 0.52 6.01 -3.09
N GLY A 30 0.53 5.04 -4.00
CA GLY A 30 0.73 5.25 -5.44
C GLY A 30 -0.35 6.12 -6.06
N LEU A 31 -1.63 5.90 -5.72
CA LEU A 31 -2.74 6.76 -6.11
C LEU A 31 -2.57 8.18 -5.55
N GLY A 32 -2.14 8.33 -4.30
CA GLY A 32 -1.84 9.64 -3.71
C GLY A 32 -0.77 10.40 -4.50
N VAL A 33 0.34 9.74 -4.86
CA VAL A 33 1.40 10.33 -5.68
C VAL A 33 0.88 10.66 -7.07
N PHE A 34 0.09 9.77 -7.65
CA PHE A 34 -0.50 9.95 -8.98
C PHE A 34 -1.47 11.13 -9.01
N ILE A 35 -2.28 11.32 -7.96
CA ILE A 35 -3.16 12.49 -7.81
C ILE A 35 -2.35 13.77 -7.59
N ALA A 36 -1.25 13.73 -6.83
CA ALA A 36 -0.35 14.89 -6.72
C ALA A 36 0.24 15.28 -8.08
N PHE A 37 0.63 14.30 -8.90
CA PHE A 37 1.16 14.50 -10.24
C PHE A 37 0.10 14.64 -11.34
N SER A 38 -1.19 14.51 -11.03
CA SER A 38 -2.29 14.62 -11.99
C SER A 38 -2.30 15.96 -12.74
N ASP A 39 -1.80 17.01 -12.09
CA ASP A 39 -1.66 18.35 -12.67
C ASP A 39 -0.69 18.34 -13.87
N LYS A 40 0.41 17.58 -13.77
CA LYS A 40 1.35 17.40 -14.90
C LYS A 40 0.77 16.54 -16.02
N PHE A 41 -0.17 15.66 -15.72
CA PHE A 41 -0.85 14.82 -16.70
C PHE A 41 -2.04 15.51 -17.38
N GLY A 42 -2.33 16.78 -17.04
CA GLY A 42 -3.47 17.51 -17.60
C GLY A 42 -4.83 17.04 -17.08
N MET A 43 -4.85 16.19 -16.05
CA MET A 43 -6.08 15.81 -15.36
C MET A 43 -6.47 16.91 -14.38
N LYS A 44 -7.31 17.84 -14.85
CA LYS A 44 -7.96 18.82 -13.98
C LYS A 44 -9.05 18.12 -13.18
N ILE A 45 -8.70 17.77 -11.94
CA ILE A 45 -9.68 17.38 -10.95
C ILE A 45 -10.37 18.68 -10.50
N ASP A 46 -11.70 18.73 -10.59
CA ASP A 46 -12.57 19.85 -10.14
C ASP A 46 -12.61 19.97 -8.60
N LEU A 47 -11.45 19.82 -7.96
CA LEU A 47 -11.24 20.08 -6.55
C LEU A 47 -10.32 21.27 -6.39
N GLU A 48 -10.58 22.04 -5.34
CA GLU A 48 -9.73 23.15 -4.97
C GLU A 48 -8.28 22.67 -4.81
N PRO A 49 -7.29 23.34 -5.42
CA PRO A 49 -5.92 22.84 -5.48
C PRO A 49 -5.33 22.59 -4.07
N GLN A 50 -5.70 23.43 -3.10
CA GLN A 50 -5.37 23.22 -1.69
C GLN A 50 -5.87 21.89 -1.13
N PHE A 51 -7.13 21.53 -1.41
CA PHE A 51 -7.70 20.26 -0.99
C PHE A 51 -7.08 19.07 -1.73
N LYS A 52 -6.83 19.22 -3.04
CA LYS A 52 -6.19 18.17 -3.85
C LYS A 52 -4.81 17.81 -3.31
N TYR A 53 -3.96 18.81 -3.08
CA TYR A 53 -2.60 18.58 -2.57
C TYR A 53 -2.61 18.09 -1.12
N ALA A 54 -3.51 18.58 -0.26
CA ALA A 54 -3.65 18.09 1.12
C ALA A 54 -4.08 16.61 1.14
N PHE A 55 -5.08 16.24 0.33
CA PHE A 55 -5.58 14.87 0.25
C PHE A 55 -4.56 13.91 -0.36
N ALA A 56 -3.87 14.36 -1.42
CA ALA A 56 -2.77 13.62 -2.02
C ALA A 56 -1.63 13.41 -1.00
N GLY A 57 -1.22 14.47 -0.30
CA GLY A 57 -0.20 14.39 0.77
C GLY A 57 -0.58 13.41 1.87
N LEU A 58 -1.83 13.43 2.33
CA LEU A 58 -2.37 12.45 3.30
C LEU A 58 -2.33 11.02 2.76
N CYS A 59 -2.77 10.79 1.53
CA CYS A 59 -2.73 9.46 0.91
C CYS A 59 -1.30 8.94 0.74
N VAL A 60 -0.35 9.80 0.35
CA VAL A 60 1.07 9.44 0.21
C VAL A 60 1.69 9.15 1.57
N LEU A 61 1.47 10.01 2.57
CA LEU A 61 1.98 9.81 3.93
C LEU A 61 1.40 8.55 4.56
N TYR A 62 0.07 8.39 4.51
CA TYR A 62 -0.62 7.25 5.10
C TYR A 62 -0.31 5.95 4.35
N GLY A 63 -0.37 5.96 3.02
CA GLY A 63 -0.02 4.83 2.16
C GLY A 63 1.45 4.44 2.33
N GLY A 64 2.35 5.42 2.32
CA GLY A 64 3.78 5.22 2.56
C GLY A 64 4.08 4.66 3.95
N PHE A 65 3.43 5.16 5.00
CA PHE A 65 3.54 4.60 6.35
C PHE A 65 3.03 3.16 6.41
N ARG A 66 1.93 2.85 5.72
CA ARG A 66 1.36 1.49 5.66
C ARG A 66 2.26 0.53 4.89
N VAL A 67 2.89 0.99 3.81
CA VAL A 67 3.91 0.24 3.05
C VAL A 67 5.16 0.04 3.90
N TYR A 68 5.68 1.08 4.56
CA TYR A 68 6.85 0.99 5.44
C TYR A 68 6.62 -0.04 6.55
N ARG A 69 5.45 0.01 7.19
CA ARG A 69 5.04 -0.96 8.22
C ARG A 69 4.83 -2.37 7.65
N GLY A 70 4.38 -2.49 6.41
CA GLY A 70 4.27 -3.76 5.68
C GLY A 70 5.62 -4.34 5.24
N PHE A 71 6.58 -3.47 4.89
CA PHE A 71 7.94 -3.84 4.47
C PHE A 71 8.73 -4.40 5.66
N GLN A 72 8.58 -3.78 6.83
CA GLN A 72 9.17 -4.30 8.07
C GLN A 72 8.61 -5.66 8.49
N LYS A 73 7.37 -6.00 8.10
CA LYS A 73 6.74 -7.28 8.41
C LYS A 73 6.98 -8.35 7.35
N ASN A 74 7.33 -7.98 6.13
CA ASN A 74 7.59 -8.94 5.08
C ASN A 74 9.08 -9.29 4.98
N TYR A 75 9.40 -10.44 5.58
CA TYR A 75 10.18 -11.50 4.94
C TYR A 75 11.66 -11.27 4.59
N PHE A 76 12.33 -10.15 4.92
CA PHE A 76 13.80 -10.16 5.07
C PHE A 76 14.19 -10.74 6.44
N LYS A 77 13.79 -11.99 6.65
CA LYS A 77 14.39 -12.92 7.59
C LYS A 77 14.30 -14.26 6.87
N GLU A 78 15.40 -14.57 6.18
CA GLU A 78 15.82 -15.96 5.99
C GLU A 78 15.75 -16.72 7.32
#